data_AF-A0A0L1KY56-F1
#
_entry.id   AF-A0A0L1KY56-F1
#
_cell.length_a   1.000
_cell.length_b   1.000
_cell.length_c   1.000
_cell.angle_alpha   90.00
_cell.angle_beta   90.00
_cell.angle_gamma   90.00
#
_symmetry.space_group_name_H-M   'P 1'
#
loop_
_entity.id
_entity.type
_entity.pdbx_description
1 polymer ?
#
loop_
_entity_poly.entity_id
_entity_poly.type
_entity_poly.pdbx_seq_one_letter_code
_entity_poly.pdbx_strand_id
1 'polypeptide(L)'
;MKLEIKTIGAKLLSPLNALQGLIYRRAVNSTQCLPKEIQTTVEEYQFNGKDFTADLSRKYWSLQTMLFYERVGKLKRELFAILTSRPSEYNYKHVILFLRWMLRCLFLFIVGMIVGRQSIHPLVLPSSPFAFELKKQYDI
;
A
#
# COMPACT_ATOMS: atom_id res chain seq x y z
N MET A 1 -0.96 -46.02 -11.32
CA MET A 1 -0.38 -44.68 -11.58
C MET A 1 -1.36 -43.63 -12.12
N LYS A 2 -2.36 -43.96 -12.98
CA LYS A 2 -3.35 -42.97 -13.49
C LYS A 2 -4.36 -42.44 -12.46
N LEU A 3 -4.63 -43.19 -11.38
CA LEU A 3 -5.60 -42.82 -10.35
C LEU A 3 -5.09 -41.75 -9.38
N GLU A 4 -3.79 -41.72 -9.04
CA GLU A 4 -3.24 -40.75 -8.09
C GLU A 4 -3.15 -39.33 -8.65
N ILE A 5 -2.90 -39.18 -9.96
CA ILE A 5 -2.80 -37.87 -10.63
C ILE A 5 -4.14 -37.11 -10.58
N LYS A 6 -5.27 -37.84 -10.69
CA LYS A 6 -6.62 -37.25 -10.57
C LYS A 6 -6.89 -36.74 -9.14
N THR A 7 -6.44 -37.48 -8.13
CA THR A 7 -6.65 -37.12 -6.72
C THR A 7 -5.78 -35.94 -6.28
N ILE A 8 -4.56 -35.84 -6.81
CA ILE A 8 -3.65 -34.71 -6.56
C ILE A 8 -4.19 -33.44 -7.26
N GLY A 9 -4.65 -33.56 -8.52
CA GLY A 9 -5.27 -32.45 -9.24
C GLY A 9 -6.53 -31.91 -8.57
N ALA A 10 -7.39 -32.80 -8.05
CA ALA A 10 -8.59 -32.41 -7.29
C ALA A 10 -8.25 -31.70 -5.97
N LYS A 11 -7.21 -32.15 -5.24
CA LYS A 11 -6.72 -31.50 -4.01
C LYS A 11 -6.07 -30.13 -4.27
N LEU A 12 -5.49 -29.91 -5.44
CA LEU A 12 -4.88 -28.63 -5.81
C LEU A 12 -5.91 -27.61 -6.32
N LEU A 13 -6.95 -28.08 -7.00
CA LEU A 13 -8.04 -27.25 -7.52
C LEU A 13 -9.06 -26.87 -6.45
N SER A 14 -9.26 -27.70 -5.41
CA SER A 14 -10.19 -27.38 -4.32
C SER A 14 -9.90 -26.06 -3.58
N PRO A 15 -8.66 -25.72 -3.18
CA PRO A 15 -8.37 -24.43 -2.55
C PRO A 15 -8.53 -23.25 -3.52
N LEU A 16 -8.25 -23.45 -4.82
CA LEU A 16 -8.42 -22.40 -5.84
C LEU A 16 -9.91 -22.07 -6.05
N ASN A 17 -10.77 -23.09 -6.10
CA ASN A 17 -12.22 -22.91 -6.20
C ASN A 17 -12.81 -22.28 -4.92
N ALA A 18 -12.28 -22.65 -3.75
CA ALA A 18 -12.67 -22.04 -2.47
C ALA A 18 -12.24 -20.55 -2.39
N LEU A 19 -11.05 -20.21 -2.90
CA LEU A 19 -10.58 -18.83 -3.01
C LEU A 19 -11.44 -18.01 -3.97
N GLN A 20 -11.81 -18.56 -5.13
CA GLN A 20 -12.74 -17.91 -6.05
C GLN A 20 -14.10 -17.66 -5.39
N GLY A 21 -14.63 -18.63 -4.64
CA GLY A 21 -15.88 -18.46 -3.89
C GLY A 21 -15.80 -17.38 -2.81
N LEU A 22 -14.66 -17.26 -2.12
CA LEU A 22 -14.42 -16.20 -1.12
C LEU A 22 -14.29 -14.82 -1.76
N ILE A 23 -13.57 -14.73 -2.88
CA ILE A 23 -13.43 -13.47 -3.65
C ILE A 23 -14.79 -13.04 -4.18
N TYR A 24 -15.58 -13.97 -4.73
CA TYR A 24 -16.92 -13.70 -5.23
C TYR A 24 -17.87 -13.24 -4.10
N ARG A 25 -17.89 -13.93 -2.96
CA ARG A 25 -18.69 -13.51 -1.79
C ARG A 25 -18.30 -12.13 -1.27
N ARG A 26 -17.00 -11.85 -1.22
CA ARG A 26 -16.49 -10.53 -0.80
C ARG A 26 -16.89 -9.43 -1.78
N ALA A 27 -16.81 -9.70 -3.09
CA ALA A 27 -17.23 -8.77 -4.12
C ALA A 27 -18.73 -8.47 -4.04
N VAL A 28 -19.58 -9.49 -3.94
CA VAL A 28 -21.04 -9.34 -3.80
C VAL A 28 -21.39 -8.53 -2.55
N ASN A 29 -20.81 -8.86 -1.39
CA ASN A 29 -21.06 -8.12 -0.15
C ASN A 29 -20.57 -6.67 -0.24
N SER A 30 -19.45 -6.41 -0.93
CA SER A 30 -18.96 -5.04 -1.11
C SER A 30 -19.86 -4.20 -2.02
N THR A 31 -20.59 -4.82 -2.95
CA THR A 31 -21.46 -4.13 -3.90
C THR A 31 -22.79 -3.73 -3.25
N GLN A 32 -23.31 -4.56 -2.33
CA GLN A 32 -24.58 -4.31 -1.62
C GLN A 32 -24.51 -3.13 -0.64
N CYS A 33 -23.32 -2.79 -0.15
CA CYS A 33 -23.11 -1.64 0.75
C CYS A 33 -22.82 -0.33 0.01
N LEU A 34 -22.82 -0.32 -1.32
CA LEU A 34 -22.56 0.89 -2.10
C LEU A 34 -23.78 1.83 -2.08
N PRO A 35 -23.58 3.16 -2.06
CA PRO A 35 -24.63 4.14 -2.32
C PRO A 35 -25.35 3.83 -3.63
N LYS A 36 -26.68 4.08 -3.68
CA LYS A 36 -27.52 3.79 -4.85
C LYS A 36 -26.94 4.32 -6.17
N GLU A 37 -26.41 5.55 -6.18
CA GLU A 37 -25.82 6.17 -7.37
C GLU A 37 -24.61 5.38 -7.93
N ILE A 38 -23.82 4.77 -7.05
CA ILE A 38 -22.68 3.94 -7.44
C ILE A 38 -23.16 2.59 -7.95
N GLN A 39 -24.20 2.01 -7.34
CA GLN A 39 -24.81 0.76 -7.80
C GLN A 39 -25.33 0.89 -9.24
N THR A 40 -26.07 1.96 -9.55
CA THR A 40 -26.59 2.21 -10.91
C THR A 40 -25.47 2.33 -11.94
N THR A 41 -24.37 2.99 -11.58
CA THR A 41 -23.22 3.13 -12.46
C THR A 41 -22.53 1.77 -12.67
N VAL A 42 -22.37 0.96 -11.62
CA VAL A 42 -21.78 -0.38 -11.75
C VAL A 42 -22.65 -1.29 -12.62
N GLU A 43 -23.97 -1.24 -12.47
CA GLU A 43 -24.93 -1.99 -13.29
C GLU A 43 -24.85 -1.57 -14.77
N GLU A 44 -24.71 -0.29 -15.06
CA GLU A 44 -24.52 0.22 -16.43
C GLU A 44 -23.21 -0.30 -17.06
N TYR A 45 -22.12 -0.38 -16.29
CA TYR A 45 -20.87 -0.96 -16.77
C TYR A 45 -20.99 -2.47 -17.01
N GLN A 46 -21.70 -3.19 -16.15
CA GLN A 46 -22.00 -4.62 -16.35
C GLN A 46 -22.84 -4.85 -17.60
N PHE A 47 -23.89 -4.04 -17.81
CA PHE A 47 -24.75 -4.12 -18.99
C PHE A 47 -23.97 -3.88 -20.29
N ASN A 48 -23.02 -2.96 -20.27
CA ASN A 48 -22.17 -2.65 -21.41
C ASN A 48 -20.97 -3.61 -21.59
N GLY A 49 -20.82 -4.63 -20.74
CA GLY A 49 -19.70 -5.56 -20.77
C GLY A 49 -18.33 -4.92 -20.48
N LYS A 50 -18.31 -3.77 -19.79
CA LYS A 50 -17.09 -3.01 -19.48
C LYS A 50 -16.66 -3.24 -18.03
N ASP A 51 -15.36 -3.30 -17.79
CA ASP A 51 -14.81 -3.40 -16.43
C ASP A 51 -14.80 -2.02 -15.74
N PHE A 52 -15.73 -1.85 -14.80
CA PHE A 52 -15.84 -0.66 -13.96
C PHE A 52 -14.56 -0.38 -13.15
N THR A 53 -13.92 -1.42 -12.63
CA THR A 53 -12.75 -1.27 -11.75
C THR A 53 -11.53 -0.77 -12.52
N ALA A 54 -11.34 -1.31 -13.74
CA ALA A 54 -10.26 -0.88 -14.62
C ALA A 54 -10.44 0.58 -15.05
N ASP A 55 -11.66 1.00 -15.42
CA ASP A 55 -11.94 2.38 -15.82
C ASP A 55 -11.84 3.36 -14.65
N LEU A 56 -12.34 2.99 -13.47
CA LEU A 56 -12.21 3.79 -12.26
C LEU A 56 -10.74 3.99 -11.89
N SER A 57 -9.93 2.93 -11.96
CA SER A 57 -8.49 3.00 -11.69
C SER A 57 -7.77 3.94 -12.66
N ARG A 58 -8.13 3.91 -13.95
CA ARG A 58 -7.59 4.83 -14.97
C ARG A 58 -7.98 6.28 -14.69
N LYS A 59 -9.25 6.54 -14.41
CA LYS A 59 -9.76 7.87 -14.05
C LYS A 59 -9.07 8.39 -12.80
N TYR A 60 -8.93 7.56 -11.78
CA TYR A 60 -8.21 7.89 -10.56
C TYR A 60 -6.77 8.28 -10.87
N TRP A 61 -6.03 7.45 -11.63
CA TRP A 61 -4.66 7.75 -12.00
C TRP A 61 -4.53 9.05 -12.80
N SER A 62 -5.40 9.25 -13.81
CA SER A 62 -5.43 10.49 -14.58
C SER A 62 -5.60 11.72 -13.69
N LEU A 63 -6.57 11.70 -12.76
CA LEU A 63 -6.79 12.79 -11.81
C LEU A 63 -5.60 12.98 -10.86
N GLN A 64 -5.00 11.90 -10.36
CA GLN A 64 -3.82 11.99 -9.49
C GLN A 64 -2.62 12.61 -10.23
N THR A 65 -2.40 12.24 -11.49
CA THR A 65 -1.31 12.80 -12.31
C THR A 65 -1.53 14.28 -12.62
N MET A 66 -2.77 14.69 -12.92
CA MET A 66 -3.11 16.10 -13.15
C MET A 66 -2.86 16.95 -11.90
N LEU A 67 -3.18 16.42 -10.72
CA LEU A 67 -2.96 17.08 -9.44
C LEU A 67 -1.49 17.07 -8.99
N PHE A 68 -0.62 16.29 -9.64
CA PHE A 68 0.77 16.14 -9.20
C PHE A 68 1.52 17.47 -9.26
N TYR A 69 1.37 18.22 -10.35
CA TYR A 69 2.03 19.51 -10.51
C TYR A 69 1.60 20.51 -9.42
N GLU A 70 0.30 20.60 -9.14
CA GLU A 70 -0.24 21.46 -8.08
C GLU A 70 0.25 21.05 -6.69
N ARG A 71 0.36 19.75 -6.42
CA ARG A 71 0.91 19.24 -5.15
C ARG A 71 2.37 19.62 -4.97
N VAL A 72 3.18 19.52 -6.03
CA VAL A 72 4.59 19.95 -6.00
C VAL A 72 4.69 21.47 -5.80
N GLY A 73 3.86 22.25 -6.50
CA GLY A 73 3.81 23.71 -6.31
C GLY A 73 3.42 24.09 -4.88
N LYS A 74 2.41 23.44 -4.31
CA LYS A 74 1.98 23.64 -2.93
C LYS A 74 3.08 23.26 -1.94
N LEU A 75 3.75 22.12 -2.13
CA LEU A 75 4.87 21.69 -1.29
C LEU A 75 6.01 22.72 -1.28
N LYS A 76 6.39 23.25 -2.45
CA LYS A 76 7.44 24.29 -2.54
C LYS A 76 7.05 25.56 -1.78
N ARG A 77 5.80 26.01 -1.93
CA ARG A 77 5.27 27.19 -1.21
C ARG A 77 5.26 26.97 0.30
N GLU A 78 4.80 25.81 0.76
CA GLU A 78 4.79 25.46 2.18
C GLU A 78 6.21 25.35 2.75
N LEU A 79 7.14 24.75 2.02
CA LEU A 79 8.54 24.65 2.43
C LEU A 79 9.17 26.05 2.56
N PHE A 80 8.96 26.91 1.56
CA PHE A 80 9.47 28.28 1.57
C PHE A 80 8.85 29.10 2.71
N ALA A 81 7.56 28.92 2.97
CA ALA A 81 6.89 29.54 4.10
C ALA A 81 7.48 29.07 5.45
N ILE A 82 7.73 27.78 5.63
CA ILE A 82 8.37 27.24 6.84
C ILE A 82 9.79 27.82 7.00
N LEU A 83 10.59 27.83 5.94
CA LEU A 83 11.96 28.35 5.94
C LEU A 83 12.04 29.84 6.29
N THR A 84 11.04 30.62 5.87
CA THR A 84 11.00 32.08 6.06
C THR A 84 10.28 32.49 7.35
N SER A 85 9.39 31.63 7.88
CA SER A 85 8.60 31.91 9.08
C SER A 85 9.44 31.94 10.36
N ARG A 86 9.07 32.84 11.28
CA ARG A 86 9.66 32.89 12.62
C ARG A 86 8.90 31.95 13.56
N PRO A 87 9.59 31.29 14.51
CA PRO A 87 8.99 30.29 15.39
C PRO A 87 7.89 30.83 16.34
N SER A 88 7.77 32.14 16.50
CA SER A 88 6.82 32.81 17.39
C SER A 88 5.36 32.86 16.89
N GLU A 89 5.10 32.53 15.62
CA GLU A 89 3.75 32.62 15.01
C GLU A 89 3.04 31.27 14.89
N TYR A 90 3.66 30.17 15.36
CA TYR A 90 3.12 28.83 15.15
C TYR A 90 1.97 28.50 16.12
N ASN A 91 0.78 28.32 15.54
CA ASN A 91 -0.36 27.73 16.23
C ASN A 91 -0.15 26.22 16.46
N TYR A 92 -0.64 25.67 17.57
CA TYR A 92 -0.60 24.23 17.91
C TYR A 92 -1.07 23.31 16.76
N LYS A 93 -2.06 23.76 15.97
CA LYS A 93 -2.53 23.00 14.80
C LYS A 93 -1.43 22.78 13.75
N HIS A 94 -0.62 23.81 13.49
CA HIS A 94 0.48 23.73 12.54
C HIS A 94 1.58 22.80 13.03
N VAL A 95 1.85 22.78 14.34
CA VAL A 95 2.81 21.87 14.96
C VAL A 95 2.38 20.40 14.78
N ILE A 96 1.10 20.07 15.01
CA ILE A 96 0.58 18.71 14.83
C ILE A 96 0.65 18.28 13.36
N LEU A 97 0.30 19.18 12.44
CA LEU A 97 0.41 18.93 11.00
C LEU A 97 1.86 18.68 10.57
N PHE A 98 2.79 19.48 11.10
CA PHE A 98 4.23 19.33 10.86
C PHE A 98 4.75 18.00 11.43
N LEU A 99 4.38 17.64 12.65
CA LEU A 99 4.77 16.37 13.27
C LEU A 99 4.27 15.17 12.45
N ARG A 100 3.03 15.23 11.95
CA ARG A 100 2.47 14.20 11.08
C ARG A 100 3.23 14.08 9.75
N TRP A 101 3.66 15.20 9.19
CA TRP A 101 4.51 15.21 8.00
C TRP A 101 5.89 14.60 8.27
N MET A 102 6.53 15.01 9.37
CA MET A 102 7.81 14.45 9.83
C MET A 102 7.74 12.94 10.04
N LEU A 103 6.66 12.43 10.65
CA LEU A 103 6.48 11.00 10.87
C LEU A 103 6.39 10.22 9.56
N ARG A 104 5.76 10.80 8.52
CA ARG A 104 5.71 10.19 7.17
C ARG A 104 7.08 10.19 6.51
N CYS A 105 7.86 11.27 6.66
CA CYS A 105 9.23 11.33 6.16
C CYS A 105 10.12 10.28 6.86
N LEU A 106 9.99 10.13 8.18
CA LEU A 106 10.70 9.10 8.94
C LEU A 106 10.33 7.70 8.47
N PHE A 107 9.04 7.44 8.23
CA PHE A 107 8.59 6.16 7.68
C PHE A 107 9.21 5.87 6.31
N LEU A 108 9.20 6.83 5.38
CA LEU A 108 9.82 6.69 4.07
C LEU A 108 11.34 6.47 4.17
N PHE A 109 12.01 7.15 5.11
CA PHE A 109 13.42 6.95 5.39
C PHE A 109 13.71 5.52 5.87
N ILE A 110 12.91 4.99 6.81
CA ILE A 110 13.06 3.59 7.28
C ILE A 110 12.84 2.60 6.13
N VAL A 111 11.80 2.80 5.32
CA VAL A 111 11.55 1.94 4.14
C VAL A 111 12.73 2.01 3.16
N GLY A 112 13.25 3.21 2.89
CA GLY A 112 14.43 3.41 2.04
C GLY A 112 15.68 2.70 2.59
N MET A 113 15.90 2.76 3.90
CA MET A 113 16.98 2.04 4.58
C MET A 113 16.84 0.52 4.44
N ILE A 114 15.63 -0.01 4.61
CA ILE A 114 15.35 -1.45 4.44
C ILE A 114 15.61 -1.88 2.99
N VAL A 115 15.11 -1.11 2.01
CA VAL A 115 15.31 -1.39 0.58
C VAL A 115 16.77 -1.31 0.19
N GLY A 116 17.48 -0.25 0.60
CA GLY A 116 18.90 -0.07 0.29
C GLY A 116 19.78 -1.13 0.93
N ARG A 117 19.44 -1.60 2.14
CA ARG A 117 20.13 -2.69 2.81
C ARG A 117 19.67 -4.07 2.34
N GLN A 118 18.62 -4.16 1.53
CA GLN A 118 17.96 -5.40 1.13
C GLN A 118 17.60 -6.32 2.31
N SER A 119 17.45 -5.75 3.52
CA SER A 119 17.24 -6.50 4.76
C SER A 119 16.38 -5.70 5.72
N ILE A 120 15.37 -6.38 6.26
CA ILE A 120 14.45 -5.85 7.28
C ILE A 120 15.13 -5.89 8.67
N HIS A 121 16.16 -6.72 8.83
CA HIS A 121 16.84 -6.86 10.11
C HIS A 121 17.77 -5.67 10.38
N PRO A 122 17.85 -5.19 11.65
CA PRO A 122 18.82 -4.19 12.04
C PRO A 122 20.25 -4.67 11.76
N LEU A 123 21.20 -3.75 11.59
CA LEU A 123 22.61 -4.12 11.46
C LEU A 123 23.03 -4.81 12.76
N VAL A 124 23.36 -6.08 12.68
CA VAL A 124 24.00 -6.79 13.77
C VAL A 124 25.45 -6.29 13.79
N LEU A 125 25.77 -5.39 14.71
CA LEU A 125 27.16 -4.97 14.91
C LEU A 125 28.00 -6.21 15.28
N PRO A 126 29.28 -6.28 14.87
CA PRO A 126 30.15 -7.41 15.21
C PRO A 126 30.36 -7.58 16.72
N SER A 127 30.12 -6.52 17.50
CA SER A 127 30.13 -6.53 18.97
C SER A 127 28.80 -6.96 19.60
N SER A 128 27.76 -7.21 18.81
CA SER A 128 26.45 -7.64 19.29
C SER A 128 26.51 -9.09 19.78
N PRO A 129 25.86 -9.44 20.91
CA PRO A 129 25.72 -10.83 21.35
C PRO A 129 25.11 -11.73 20.27
N PHE A 130 24.21 -11.17 19.45
CA PHE A 130 23.58 -11.86 18.32
C PHE A 130 24.55 -12.17 17.18
N ALA A 131 25.64 -11.41 17.02
CA ALA A 131 26.68 -11.71 16.03
C ALA A 131 27.41 -13.01 16.38
N PHE A 132 27.67 -13.23 17.67
CA PHE A 132 28.38 -14.41 18.16
C PHE A 132 27.53 -15.68 17.98
N GLU A 133 26.23 -15.59 18.25
CA GLU A 133 25.29 -16.69 18.03
C GLU A 133 25.14 -17.04 16.54
N LEU A 134 25.00 -16.02 15.67
CA LEU A 134 24.98 -16.22 14.22
C LEU A 134 26.28 -16.85 13.70
N LYS A 135 27.43 -16.40 14.20
CA LYS A 135 28.75 -16.94 13.85
C LYS A 135 28.88 -18.42 14.22
N LYS A 136 28.43 -18.79 15.43
CA LYS A 136 28.42 -20.17 15.92
C LYS A 136 27.47 -21.09 15.14
N GLN A 137 26.35 -20.55 14.64
CA GLN A 137 25.32 -21.32 13.96
C GLN A 137 25.60 -21.55 12.47
N TYR A 138 26.39 -20.68 11.83
CA TYR A 138 26.71 -20.73 10.40
C TYR A 138 28.19 -21.01 10.08
N ASP A 139 29.03 -21.29 11.08
CA ASP A 139 30.45 -21.70 10.96
C ASP A 139 31.30 -20.79 10.03
N ILE A 140 31.21 -19.47 10.27
CA ILE A 140 32.11 -18.44 9.70
C ILE A 140 33.04 -17.93 10.81
#